data_AF-A0A087G4F8-F1
#
_entry.id   AF-A0A087G4F8-F1
#
_cell.length_a   1.000
_cell.length_b   1.000
_cell.length_c   1.000
_cell.angle_alpha   90.00
_cell.angle_beta   90.00
_cell.angle_gamma   90.00
#
_symmetry.space_group_name_H-M   'P 1'
#
loop_
_entity.id
_entity.type
_entity.pdbx_description
1 polymer ?
#
loop_
_entity_poly.entity_id
_entity_poly.type
_entity_poly.pdbx_seq_one_letter_code
_entity_poly.pdbx_strand_id
1 'polypeptide(L)'
;MLLNVLTKLQYIDKLTIGAVILQILSLAELHGVSFPQFKIKTLTIEYMVVRSVILGIFRLLQNSPGLKKITIHTTKCKTLLERELDRYLNTEGLYNDRCWSRSVNLTRLEITGRNWIRQLAEIVAPHIHYLSLKNFHKPPTLVDVSSLTEANFNIEYKNLVEAGTLQDMVLKLLAKLQNVEKLTIGTFALQILSLAELRRVPFPQLKIKSLTVETMPVRSVIPGIIRLLQNSPGLEEINVDTTDEDIPDKEFNKYLNTQEKMVKERPS
;
A
#
# COMPACT_ATOMS: atom_id res chain seq x y z
N MET A 1 -19.83 27.81 1.96
CA MET A 1 -20.80 26.73 2.26
C MET A 1 -20.15 25.46 2.78
N LEU A 2 -19.17 24.86 2.08
CA LEU A 2 -18.52 23.61 2.51
C LEU A 2 -17.84 23.68 3.89
N LEU A 3 -17.11 24.77 4.19
CA LEU A 3 -16.46 24.94 5.51
C LEU A 3 -17.47 24.96 6.66
N ASN A 4 -18.67 25.51 6.47
CA ASN A 4 -19.74 25.49 7.47
C ASN A 4 -20.30 24.08 7.70
N VAL A 5 -20.20 23.19 6.72
CA VAL A 5 -20.55 21.78 6.90
C VAL A 5 -19.44 21.09 7.69
N LEU A 6 -18.17 21.32 7.34
CA LEU A 6 -17.03 20.72 8.04
C LEU A 6 -16.93 21.14 9.51
N THR A 7 -17.25 22.39 9.83
CA THR A 7 -17.28 22.87 11.23
C THR A 7 -18.33 22.15 12.06
N LYS A 8 -19.48 21.78 11.47
CA LYS A 8 -20.51 20.96 12.14
C LYS A 8 -20.07 19.51 12.34
N LEU A 9 -19.13 19.02 11.53
CA LEU A 9 -18.58 17.67 11.60
C LEU A 9 -17.32 17.57 12.47
N GLN A 10 -16.85 18.67 13.08
CA GLN A 10 -15.57 18.70 13.78
C GLN A 10 -15.49 17.79 15.03
N TYR A 11 -16.63 17.38 15.58
CA TYR A 11 -16.70 16.58 16.82
C TYR A 11 -17.00 15.10 16.60
N ILE A 12 -17.07 14.64 15.35
CA ILE A 12 -17.32 13.22 15.08
C ILE A 12 -16.03 12.40 15.26
N ASP A 13 -16.16 11.14 15.66
CA ASP A 13 -15.00 10.24 15.83
C ASP A 13 -14.49 9.69 14.48
N LYS A 14 -15.39 9.50 13.50
CA LYS A 14 -15.10 8.91 12.19
C LYS A 14 -15.64 9.80 11.10
N LEU A 15 -14.79 10.13 10.13
CA LEU A 15 -15.13 10.99 9.01
C LEU A 15 -14.83 10.27 7.70
N THR A 16 -15.83 10.17 6.82
CA THR A 16 -15.64 9.64 5.45
C THR A 16 -15.75 10.79 4.47
N ILE A 17 -14.76 10.92 3.58
CA ILE A 17 -14.67 12.00 2.60
C ILE A 17 -14.41 11.44 1.20
N GLY A 18 -15.21 11.87 0.23
CA GLY A 18 -14.96 11.64 -1.19
C GLY A 18 -14.09 12.72 -1.83
N ALA A 19 -13.52 12.46 -3.01
CA ALA A 19 -12.53 13.37 -3.58
C ALA A 19 -12.99 14.77 -3.93
N VAL A 20 -14.26 14.97 -4.32
CA VAL A 20 -14.73 16.33 -4.63
C VAL A 20 -14.52 17.25 -3.42
N ILE A 21 -14.81 16.75 -2.22
CA ILE A 21 -14.54 17.48 -0.98
C ILE A 21 -13.04 17.68 -0.81
N LEU A 22 -12.21 16.64 -0.95
CA LEU A 22 -10.75 16.77 -0.82
C LEU A 22 -10.12 17.76 -1.84
N GLN A 23 -10.64 17.83 -3.06
CA GLN A 23 -10.19 18.78 -4.08
C GLN A 23 -10.55 20.21 -3.68
N ILE A 24 -11.77 20.42 -3.19
CA ILE A 24 -12.17 21.73 -2.65
C ILE A 24 -11.31 22.10 -1.44
N LEU A 25 -10.98 21.15 -0.57
CA LEU A 25 -10.07 21.40 0.55
C LEU A 25 -8.65 21.72 0.09
N SER A 26 -8.18 21.07 -0.97
CA SER A 26 -6.87 21.38 -1.57
C SER A 26 -6.84 22.79 -2.14
N LEU A 27 -7.89 23.20 -2.85
CA LEU A 27 -8.07 24.58 -3.34
C LEU A 27 -8.16 25.58 -2.18
N ALA A 28 -8.93 25.26 -1.15
CA ALA A 28 -9.07 26.13 0.02
C ALA A 28 -7.71 26.34 0.72
N GLU A 29 -6.88 25.30 0.83
CA GLU A 29 -5.52 25.42 1.36
C GLU A 29 -4.64 26.34 0.49
N LEU A 30 -4.68 26.18 -0.84
CA LEU A 30 -3.95 27.03 -1.78
C LEU A 30 -4.32 28.52 -1.63
N HIS A 31 -5.58 28.80 -1.34
CA HIS A 31 -6.07 30.16 -1.10
C HIS A 31 -5.91 30.63 0.35
N GLY A 32 -5.19 29.87 1.20
CA GLY A 32 -4.91 30.25 2.59
C GLY A 32 -6.15 30.27 3.49
N VAL A 33 -7.20 29.53 3.12
CA VAL A 33 -8.45 29.50 3.88
C VAL A 33 -8.24 28.73 5.20
N SER A 34 -8.79 29.25 6.29
CA SER A 34 -8.70 28.58 7.60
C SER A 34 -9.60 27.35 7.67
N PHE A 35 -9.12 26.32 8.38
CA PHE A 35 -9.84 25.07 8.58
C PHE A 35 -10.22 24.91 10.06
N PRO A 36 -11.36 24.28 10.35
CA PRO A 36 -11.68 23.91 11.73
C PRO A 36 -10.72 22.84 12.23
N GLN A 37 -10.46 22.82 13.54
CA GLN A 37 -9.80 21.68 14.18
C GLN A 37 -10.78 20.52 14.33
N PHE A 38 -10.43 19.36 13.81
CA PHE A 38 -11.22 18.16 13.92
C PHE A 38 -10.77 17.31 15.11
N LYS A 39 -11.73 16.78 15.86
CA LYS A 39 -11.51 15.78 16.91
C LYS A 39 -11.69 14.35 16.40
N ILE A 40 -11.56 14.15 15.09
CA ILE A 40 -11.67 12.83 14.46
C ILE A 40 -10.52 11.93 14.90
N LYS A 41 -10.82 10.64 15.06
CA LYS A 41 -9.83 9.59 15.35
C LYS A 41 -9.57 8.70 14.13
N THR A 42 -10.55 8.61 13.22
CA THR A 42 -10.46 7.82 12.00
C THR A 42 -10.93 8.64 10.79
N LEU A 43 -10.17 8.59 9.71
CA LEU A 43 -10.51 9.20 8.43
C LEU A 43 -10.55 8.13 7.35
N THR A 44 -11.67 8.03 6.63
CA THR A 44 -11.84 7.17 5.47
C THR A 44 -11.92 8.02 4.21
N ILE A 45 -11.11 7.70 3.21
CA ILE A 45 -11.09 8.37 1.91
C ILE A 45 -11.58 7.38 0.87
N GLU A 46 -12.72 7.69 0.24
CA GLU A 46 -13.34 6.84 -0.79
C GLU A 46 -13.16 7.46 -2.17
N TYR A 47 -11.94 7.43 -2.70
CA TYR A 47 -11.66 7.84 -4.07
C TYR A 47 -10.22 7.51 -4.50
N MET A 48 -9.93 7.67 -5.79
CA MET A 48 -8.56 7.71 -6.30
C MET A 48 -7.77 8.85 -5.63
N VAL A 49 -6.75 8.55 -4.84
CA VAL A 49 -5.80 9.60 -4.45
C VAL A 49 -5.16 10.08 -5.75
N VAL A 50 -5.47 11.30 -6.16
CA VAL A 50 -4.89 12.03 -7.30
C VAL A 50 -4.04 13.18 -6.75
N ARG A 51 -3.14 13.76 -7.56
CA ARG A 51 -2.26 14.84 -7.05
C ARG A 51 -3.07 15.99 -6.47
N SER A 52 -4.15 16.37 -7.15
CA SER A 52 -5.09 17.41 -6.73
C SER A 52 -5.75 17.26 -5.36
N VAL A 53 -5.65 16.10 -4.68
CA VAL A 53 -6.21 15.93 -3.33
C VAL A 53 -5.17 15.89 -2.21
N ILE A 54 -3.87 15.84 -2.52
CA ILE A 54 -2.81 15.65 -1.51
C ILE A 54 -2.81 16.79 -0.48
N LEU A 55 -2.96 18.04 -0.92
CA LEU A 55 -3.00 19.20 -0.02
C LEU A 55 -4.21 19.16 0.91
N GLY A 56 -5.37 18.73 0.42
CA GLY A 56 -6.57 18.56 1.23
C GLY A 56 -6.41 17.46 2.29
N ILE A 57 -5.80 16.34 1.93
CA ILE A 57 -5.44 15.27 2.89
C ILE A 57 -4.47 15.81 3.94
N PHE A 58 -3.42 16.48 3.48
CA PHE A 58 -2.42 17.10 4.35
C PHE A 58 -3.05 18.08 5.34
N ARG A 59 -3.97 18.92 4.87
CA ARG A 59 -4.65 19.89 5.73
C ARG A 59 -5.55 19.23 6.77
N LEU A 60 -6.25 18.16 6.38
CA LEU A 60 -7.02 17.34 7.32
C LEU A 60 -6.12 16.70 8.38
N LEU A 61 -4.95 16.17 8.00
CA LEU A 61 -3.97 15.63 8.94
C LEU A 61 -3.54 16.68 9.97
N GLN A 62 -3.15 17.88 9.52
CA GLN A 62 -2.69 18.95 10.41
C GLN A 62 -3.77 19.44 11.37
N ASN A 63 -5.02 19.51 10.91
CA ASN A 63 -6.13 19.99 11.73
C ASN A 63 -6.77 18.89 12.58
N SER A 64 -6.28 17.66 12.50
CA SER A 64 -6.80 16.51 13.25
C SER A 64 -5.74 15.92 14.17
N PRO A 65 -5.31 16.63 15.24
CA PRO A 65 -4.23 16.14 16.11
C PRO A 65 -4.58 14.81 16.79
N GLY A 66 -5.86 14.47 16.94
CA GLY A 66 -6.32 13.19 17.50
C GLY A 66 -6.41 12.03 16.50
N LEU A 67 -6.10 12.25 15.21
CA LEU A 67 -6.26 11.26 14.15
C LEU A 67 -5.23 10.12 14.28
N LYS A 68 -5.72 8.90 14.45
CA LYS A 68 -4.89 7.71 14.67
C LYS A 68 -4.88 6.72 13.51
N LYS A 69 -5.97 6.70 12.73
CA LYS A 69 -6.18 5.75 11.63
C LYS A 69 -6.62 6.46 10.36
N ILE A 70 -6.03 6.07 9.25
CA ILE A 70 -6.48 6.45 7.91
C ILE A 70 -6.71 5.21 7.07
N THR A 71 -7.85 5.17 6.39
CA THR A 71 -8.17 4.15 5.39
C THR A 71 -8.43 4.82 4.05
N ILE A 72 -7.78 4.36 2.99
CA ILE A 72 -7.89 4.89 1.63
C ILE A 72 -8.40 3.78 0.73
N HIS A 73 -9.55 3.99 0.11
CA HIS A 73 -10.13 3.11 -0.88
C HIS A 73 -10.04 3.77 -2.26
N THR A 74 -9.14 3.27 -3.10
CA THR A 74 -8.97 3.77 -4.47
C THR A 74 -9.98 3.12 -5.41
N THR A 75 -10.80 3.94 -6.05
CA THR A 75 -11.79 3.53 -7.06
C THR A 75 -11.43 4.13 -8.42
N LYS A 76 -11.95 3.60 -9.53
CA LYS A 76 -11.76 4.20 -10.86
C LYS A 76 -12.56 5.50 -10.93
N CYS A 77 -11.92 6.62 -11.28
CA CYS A 77 -12.64 7.81 -11.70
C CYS A 77 -11.99 8.48 -12.91
N LYS A 78 -12.79 9.21 -13.69
CA LYS A 78 -12.40 9.95 -14.90
C LYS A 78 -12.99 11.35 -14.86
N THR A 79 -12.70 12.16 -13.84
CA THR A 79 -13.26 13.52 -13.78
C THR A 79 -12.34 14.52 -14.50
N LEU A 80 -12.94 15.48 -15.21
CA LEU A 80 -12.22 16.53 -15.96
C LEU A 80 -11.45 17.49 -15.02
N LEU A 81 -11.96 17.72 -13.80
CA LEU A 81 -11.37 18.62 -12.80
C LEU A 81 -9.95 18.19 -12.37
N GLU A 82 -9.64 16.90 -12.49
CA GLU A 82 -8.32 16.33 -12.15
C GLU A 82 -7.18 16.97 -12.96
N ARG A 83 -7.33 17.10 -14.28
CA ARG A 83 -6.24 17.56 -15.14
C ARG A 83 -5.89 19.02 -14.95
N GLU A 84 -6.87 19.86 -14.66
CA GLU A 84 -6.67 21.31 -14.50
C GLU A 84 -6.02 21.63 -13.16
N LEU A 85 -6.52 21.01 -12.07
CA LEU A 85 -5.90 21.12 -10.76
C LEU A 85 -4.50 20.54 -10.72
N ASP A 86 -4.27 19.38 -11.34
CA ASP A 86 -2.94 18.80 -11.42
C ASP A 86 -1.99 19.71 -12.20
N ARG A 87 -2.45 20.34 -13.29
CA ARG A 87 -1.65 21.32 -14.05
C ARG A 87 -1.29 22.53 -13.19
N TYR A 88 -2.26 23.06 -12.44
CA TYR A 88 -2.07 24.18 -11.51
C TYR A 88 -1.07 23.85 -10.40
N LEU A 89 -1.20 22.68 -9.75
CA LEU A 89 -0.26 22.25 -8.73
C LEU A 89 1.16 22.03 -9.29
N ASN A 90 1.26 21.59 -10.55
CA ASN A 90 2.55 21.42 -11.20
C ASN A 90 3.24 22.77 -11.48
N THR A 91 2.50 23.81 -11.85
CA THR A 91 3.08 25.15 -12.09
C THR A 91 3.58 25.81 -10.82
N GLU A 92 2.91 25.57 -9.69
CA GLU A 92 3.25 26.18 -8.40
C GLU A 92 4.34 25.42 -7.62
N GLY A 93 4.80 24.25 -8.10
CA GLY A 93 5.85 23.47 -7.44
C GLY A 93 5.49 22.96 -6.04
N LEU A 94 4.20 22.97 -5.67
CA LEU A 94 3.69 22.61 -4.35
C LEU A 94 3.55 21.10 -4.18
N TYR A 95 4.68 20.39 -4.28
CA TYR A 95 4.76 18.96 -4.07
C TYR A 95 5.25 18.63 -2.67
N ASN A 96 4.41 17.94 -1.91
CA ASN A 96 4.87 17.27 -0.70
C ASN A 96 4.24 15.88 -0.64
N ASP A 97 4.97 14.89 -1.14
CA ASP A 97 4.66 13.47 -1.08
C ASP A 97 4.82 12.87 0.34
N ARG A 98 5.35 13.66 1.29
CA ARG A 98 5.63 13.25 2.66
C ARG A 98 4.51 13.55 3.65
N CYS A 99 3.26 13.70 3.19
CA CYS A 99 2.16 14.14 4.04
C CYS A 99 1.94 13.23 5.28
N TRP A 100 2.23 11.93 5.18
CA TRP A 100 2.11 10.97 6.29
C TRP A 100 3.13 11.20 7.41
N SER A 101 4.35 11.61 7.07
CA SER A 101 5.45 11.81 8.04
C SER A 101 5.20 12.92 9.05
N ARG A 102 4.29 13.85 8.73
CA ARG A 102 4.01 15.03 9.55
C ARG A 102 2.95 14.77 10.63
N SER A 103 2.25 13.64 10.56
CA SER A 103 1.28 13.25 11.59
C SER A 103 1.92 12.25 12.56
N VAL A 104 2.42 12.77 13.67
CA VAL A 104 3.07 11.95 14.73
C VAL A 104 2.09 10.99 15.43
N ASN A 105 0.80 11.30 15.42
CA ASN A 105 -0.24 10.49 16.06
C ASN A 105 -0.88 9.46 15.13
N LEU A 106 -0.59 9.53 13.83
CA LEU A 106 -1.07 8.55 12.86
C LEU A 106 -0.28 7.25 13.03
N THR A 107 -0.94 6.25 13.59
CA THR A 107 -0.32 4.94 13.90
C THR A 107 -0.71 3.86 12.92
N ARG A 108 -1.81 4.04 12.19
CA ARG A 108 -2.38 3.03 11.28
C ARG A 108 -2.73 3.64 9.93
N LEU A 109 -2.14 3.09 8.87
CA LEU A 109 -2.44 3.45 7.48
C LEU A 109 -2.87 2.21 6.70
N GLU A 110 -4.04 2.28 6.12
CA GLU A 110 -4.62 1.24 5.28
C GLU A 110 -4.88 1.82 3.90
N ILE A 111 -4.31 1.21 2.87
CA ILE A 111 -4.50 1.61 1.49
C ILE A 111 -4.95 0.38 0.71
N THR A 112 -6.10 0.51 0.05
CA THR A 112 -6.67 -0.53 -0.80
C THR A 112 -6.95 0.04 -2.19
N GLY A 113 -6.44 -0.62 -3.21
CA GLY A 113 -7.02 -0.59 -4.55
C GLY A 113 -6.06 -0.39 -5.71
N ARG A 114 -6.64 -0.52 -6.91
CA ARG A 114 -5.95 -0.88 -8.14
C ARG A 114 -5.11 0.22 -8.79
N ASN A 115 -5.44 1.47 -8.49
CA ASN A 115 -4.94 2.63 -9.23
C ASN A 115 -4.17 3.60 -8.34
N TRP A 116 -3.40 3.08 -7.38
CA TRP A 116 -2.41 3.92 -6.71
C TRP A 116 -1.52 4.60 -7.76
N ILE A 117 -1.50 5.94 -7.76
CA ILE A 117 -0.90 6.72 -8.86
C ILE A 117 0.54 6.27 -9.07
N ARG A 118 0.98 6.24 -10.34
CA ARG A 118 2.39 6.24 -10.76
C ARG A 118 3.29 7.27 -10.02
N GLN A 119 2.71 8.25 -9.33
CA GLN A 119 3.40 9.43 -8.80
C GLN A 119 3.31 9.59 -7.27
N LEU A 120 2.47 8.81 -6.56
CA LEU A 120 2.61 8.63 -5.10
C LEU A 120 3.50 7.41 -4.85
N ALA A 121 4.64 7.38 -5.53
CA ALA A 121 5.49 6.20 -5.62
C ALA A 121 6.16 5.86 -4.29
N GLU A 122 6.15 6.78 -3.32
CA GLU A 122 6.89 6.70 -2.08
C GLU A 122 5.97 6.85 -0.85
N ILE A 123 6.20 6.01 0.15
CA ILE A 123 5.59 6.12 1.47
C ILE A 123 6.69 6.46 2.46
N VAL A 124 6.58 7.66 3.04
CA VAL A 124 7.42 8.15 4.15
C VAL A 124 6.53 8.23 5.39
N ALA A 125 6.64 7.24 6.27
CA ALA A 125 5.76 6.97 7.39
C ALA A 125 6.53 6.54 8.67
N PRO A 126 7.43 7.40 9.20
CA PRO A 126 8.29 7.06 10.34
C PRO A 126 7.54 6.76 11.64
N HIS A 127 6.27 7.15 11.79
CA HIS A 127 5.49 6.99 13.04
C HIS A 127 4.36 5.95 12.93
N ILE A 128 4.23 5.32 11.76
CA ILE A 128 3.19 4.32 11.53
C ILE A 128 3.67 2.98 12.10
N HIS A 129 2.79 2.34 12.86
CA HIS A 129 3.03 1.03 13.48
C HIS A 129 2.37 -0.10 12.69
N TYR A 130 1.23 0.20 12.04
CA TYR A 130 0.51 -0.72 11.17
C TYR A 130 0.37 -0.16 9.76
N LEU A 131 0.82 -0.92 8.77
CA LEU A 131 0.63 -0.61 7.34
C LEU A 131 -0.10 -1.75 6.63
N SER A 132 -1.19 -1.44 5.94
CA SER A 132 -1.85 -2.39 5.04
C SER A 132 -1.85 -1.85 3.62
N LEU A 133 -1.35 -2.65 2.69
CA LEU A 133 -1.30 -2.37 1.26
C LEU A 133 -2.00 -3.52 0.52
N LYS A 134 -3.25 -3.34 0.10
CA LYS A 134 -4.04 -4.35 -0.62
C LYS A 134 -4.42 -3.93 -2.05
N ASN A 135 -4.49 -4.90 -2.96
CA ASN A 135 -5.02 -4.79 -4.33
C ASN A 135 -4.24 -3.83 -5.25
N PHE A 136 -2.91 -3.80 -5.15
CA PHE A 136 -2.05 -2.97 -5.98
C PHE A 136 -1.59 -3.70 -7.24
N HIS A 137 -1.58 -3.01 -8.39
CA HIS A 137 -0.92 -3.51 -9.60
C HIS A 137 0.62 -3.46 -9.51
N LYS A 138 1.15 -2.42 -8.85
CA LYS A 138 2.57 -2.25 -8.54
C LYS A 138 2.68 -1.77 -7.11
N PRO A 139 3.53 -2.40 -6.28
CA PRO A 139 3.70 -1.98 -4.90
C PRO A 139 4.33 -0.57 -4.82
N PRO A 140 3.98 0.23 -3.80
CA PRO A 140 4.67 1.49 -3.53
C PRO A 140 6.10 1.22 -3.02
N THR A 141 6.97 2.21 -3.21
CA THR A 141 8.30 2.25 -2.59
C THR A 141 8.16 2.70 -1.15
N LEU A 142 8.65 1.89 -0.20
CA LEU A 142 8.73 2.29 1.20
C LEU A 142 10.07 3.00 1.43
N VAL A 143 10.04 4.24 1.89
CA VAL A 143 11.25 5.05 2.10
C VAL A 143 11.68 4.94 3.54
N ASP A 144 10.88 5.51 4.44
CA ASP A 144 11.07 5.48 5.89
C ASP A 144 9.81 4.89 6.53
N VAL A 145 9.96 3.72 7.14
CA VAL A 145 8.90 2.95 7.80
C VAL A 145 9.42 2.35 9.11
N SER A 146 10.33 3.07 9.78
CA SER A 146 11.13 2.55 10.88
C SER A 146 10.33 2.07 12.09
N SER A 147 9.12 2.59 12.30
CA SER A 147 8.26 2.23 13.45
C SER A 147 7.26 1.12 13.16
N LEU A 148 7.27 0.52 11.96
CA LEU A 148 6.33 -0.56 11.64
C LEU A 148 6.58 -1.79 12.53
N THR A 149 5.54 -2.22 13.21
CA THR A 149 5.48 -3.48 13.96
C THR A 149 4.65 -4.52 13.22
N GLU A 150 3.70 -4.08 12.38
CA GLU A 150 2.80 -4.95 11.63
C GLU A 150 2.61 -4.45 10.20
N ALA A 151 2.67 -5.37 9.24
CA ALA A 151 2.44 -5.09 7.84
C ALA A 151 1.56 -6.14 7.17
N ASN A 152 0.60 -5.69 6.36
CA ASN A 152 -0.18 -6.53 5.48
C ASN A 152 0.05 -6.12 4.02
N PHE A 153 0.44 -7.07 3.18
CA PHE A 153 0.80 -6.84 1.80
C PHE A 153 0.12 -7.85 0.87
N ASN A 154 -0.77 -7.34 0.02
CA ASN A 154 -1.40 -8.09 -1.06
C ASN A 154 -1.40 -7.28 -2.36
N ILE A 155 -0.99 -7.91 -3.47
CA ILE A 155 -0.97 -7.34 -4.81
C ILE A 155 -2.02 -8.00 -5.67
N GLU A 156 -2.56 -7.26 -6.64
CA GLU A 156 -3.44 -7.81 -7.67
C GLU A 156 -2.66 -7.82 -8.99
N TYR A 157 -2.35 -9.01 -9.49
CA TYR A 157 -1.58 -9.15 -10.71
C TYR A 157 -2.36 -9.90 -11.80
N LYS A 158 -2.39 -9.30 -13.00
CA LYS A 158 -3.22 -9.78 -14.12
C LYS A 158 -2.46 -10.40 -15.28
N ASN A 159 -1.14 -10.20 -15.39
CA ASN A 159 -0.42 -10.61 -16.60
C ASN A 159 1.06 -10.90 -16.36
N LEU A 160 1.41 -12.20 -16.39
CA LEU A 160 2.74 -12.84 -16.23
C LEU A 160 3.93 -12.19 -16.95
N VAL A 161 3.70 -11.34 -17.97
CA VAL A 161 4.76 -10.62 -18.69
C VAL A 161 5.58 -9.73 -17.75
N GLU A 162 4.95 -9.07 -16.77
CA GLU A 162 5.66 -8.18 -15.82
C GLU A 162 6.24 -8.90 -14.58
N ALA A 163 6.26 -10.25 -14.55
CA ALA A 163 6.49 -10.99 -13.31
C ALA A 163 7.92 -10.80 -12.78
N GLY A 164 8.90 -10.66 -13.67
CA GLY A 164 10.27 -10.31 -13.28
C GLY A 164 10.36 -8.92 -12.64
N THR A 165 9.73 -7.91 -13.22
CA THR A 165 9.72 -6.55 -12.67
C THR A 165 9.04 -6.51 -11.30
N LEU A 166 7.92 -7.24 -11.15
CA LEU A 166 7.22 -7.33 -9.86
C LEU A 166 8.03 -8.08 -8.81
N GLN A 167 8.78 -9.11 -9.20
CA GLN A 167 9.69 -9.82 -8.31
C GLN A 167 10.65 -8.87 -7.61
N ASP A 168 11.35 -8.02 -8.37
CA ASP A 168 12.32 -7.08 -7.81
C ASP A 168 11.65 -6.04 -6.89
N MET A 169 10.45 -5.58 -7.27
CA MET A 169 9.68 -4.63 -6.47
C MET A 169 9.20 -5.24 -5.15
N VAL A 170 8.67 -6.47 -5.18
CA VAL A 170 8.22 -7.21 -3.99
C VAL A 170 9.39 -7.47 -3.05
N LEU A 171 10.55 -7.88 -3.56
CA LEU A 171 11.75 -8.12 -2.74
C LEU A 171 12.27 -6.83 -2.08
N LYS A 172 12.28 -5.70 -2.81
CA LYS A 172 12.64 -4.39 -2.25
C LYS A 172 11.67 -3.95 -1.16
N LEU A 173 10.37 -4.17 -1.37
CA LEU A 173 9.36 -3.88 -0.36
C LEU A 173 9.55 -4.77 0.88
N LEU A 174 9.76 -6.07 0.72
CA LEU A 174 10.01 -6.99 1.84
C LEU A 174 11.27 -6.63 2.61
N ALA A 175 12.34 -6.20 1.95
CA ALA A 175 13.54 -5.72 2.62
C ALA A 175 13.27 -4.51 3.54
N LYS A 176 12.30 -3.66 3.18
CA LYS A 176 11.84 -2.55 4.03
C LYS A 176 10.95 -3.01 5.19
N LEU A 177 10.32 -4.17 5.07
CA LEU A 177 9.49 -4.80 6.10
C LEU A 177 10.26 -5.82 6.95
N GLN A 178 11.57 -5.97 6.77
CA GLN A 178 12.35 -7.05 7.40
C GLN A 178 12.33 -7.06 8.94
N ASN A 179 12.01 -5.93 9.59
CA ASN A 179 12.03 -5.80 11.05
C ASN A 179 10.63 -5.77 11.68
N VAL A 180 9.55 -5.95 10.90
CA VAL A 180 8.20 -6.02 11.49
C VAL A 180 8.06 -7.27 12.34
N GLU A 181 7.23 -7.23 13.37
CA GLU A 181 6.94 -8.40 14.20
C GLU A 181 5.90 -9.31 13.55
N LYS A 182 4.91 -8.72 12.86
CA LYS A 182 3.81 -9.43 12.22
C LYS A 182 3.73 -9.07 10.74
N LEU A 183 3.73 -10.10 9.89
CA LEU A 183 3.66 -9.93 8.44
C LEU A 183 2.52 -10.77 7.86
N THR A 184 1.65 -10.14 7.08
CA THR A 184 0.62 -10.81 6.30
C THR A 184 0.93 -10.69 4.81
N ILE A 185 0.92 -11.80 4.08
CA ILE A 185 1.23 -11.85 2.64
C ILE A 185 0.09 -12.52 1.88
N GLY A 186 -0.40 -11.86 0.82
CA GLY A 186 -1.45 -12.41 -0.05
C GLY A 186 -0.93 -13.32 -1.18
N THR A 187 -1.85 -14.11 -1.74
CA THR A 187 -1.59 -15.12 -2.79
C THR A 187 -0.65 -14.66 -3.91
N PHE A 188 -0.94 -13.55 -4.58
CA PHE A 188 -0.13 -13.13 -5.73
C PHE A 188 1.29 -12.76 -5.34
N ALA A 189 1.49 -12.18 -4.14
CA ALA A 189 2.83 -11.94 -3.62
C ALA A 189 3.54 -13.29 -3.37
N LEU A 190 2.88 -14.30 -2.81
CA LEU A 190 3.45 -15.65 -2.64
C LEU A 190 3.83 -16.30 -3.97
N GLN A 191 3.02 -16.15 -5.01
CA GLN A 191 3.35 -16.63 -6.35
C GLN A 191 4.62 -15.95 -6.90
N ILE A 192 4.74 -14.63 -6.75
CA ILE A 192 5.95 -13.88 -7.12
C ILE A 192 7.17 -14.33 -6.31
N LEU A 193 7.00 -14.63 -5.02
CA LEU A 193 8.07 -15.20 -4.20
C LEU A 193 8.46 -16.61 -4.64
N SER A 194 7.50 -17.40 -5.12
CA SER A 194 7.76 -18.72 -5.69
C SER A 194 8.61 -18.62 -6.96
N LEU A 195 8.35 -17.61 -7.81
CA LEU A 195 9.21 -17.31 -8.95
C LEU A 195 10.63 -16.89 -8.53
N ALA A 196 10.76 -16.05 -7.49
CA ALA A 196 12.05 -15.66 -6.95
C ALA A 196 12.86 -16.86 -6.45
N GLU A 197 12.18 -17.84 -5.86
CA GLU A 197 12.76 -19.10 -5.41
C GLU A 197 13.35 -19.92 -6.54
N LEU A 198 12.56 -20.16 -7.59
CA LEU A 198 13.03 -20.91 -8.76
C LEU A 198 14.22 -20.24 -9.45
N ARG A 199 14.24 -18.90 -9.44
CA ARG A 199 15.33 -18.10 -10.02
C ARG A 199 16.52 -17.94 -9.08
N ARG A 200 16.47 -18.48 -7.86
CA ARG A 200 17.53 -18.39 -6.85
C ARG A 200 18.00 -16.95 -6.60
N VAL A 201 17.07 -16.01 -6.66
CA VAL A 201 17.35 -14.60 -6.40
C VAL A 201 17.69 -14.43 -4.91
N PRO A 202 18.53 -13.49 -4.49
CA PRO A 202 18.71 -13.19 -3.07
C PRO A 202 17.40 -12.82 -2.37
N PHE A 203 17.24 -13.19 -1.10
CA PHE A 203 16.05 -12.88 -0.30
C PHE A 203 16.45 -12.17 1.00
N PRO A 204 15.69 -11.17 1.47
CA PRO A 204 15.96 -10.52 2.75
C PRO A 204 15.70 -11.46 3.93
N GLN A 205 16.57 -11.44 4.93
CA GLN A 205 16.31 -12.13 6.19
C GLN A 205 15.25 -11.36 6.99
N LEU A 206 14.17 -12.02 7.36
CA LEU A 206 13.05 -11.45 8.08
C LEU A 206 13.18 -11.75 9.58
N LYS A 207 12.93 -10.73 10.40
CA LYS A 207 12.88 -10.82 11.87
C LYS A 207 11.43 -10.84 12.38
N ILE A 208 10.54 -11.42 11.59
CA ILE A 208 9.13 -11.59 11.93
C ILE A 208 8.97 -12.69 12.97
N LYS A 209 8.00 -12.53 13.86
CA LYS A 209 7.56 -13.53 14.85
C LYS A 209 6.28 -14.23 14.43
N SER A 210 5.41 -13.54 13.70
CA SER A 210 4.15 -14.08 13.18
C SER A 210 4.05 -13.84 11.68
N LEU A 211 3.70 -14.90 10.95
CA LEU A 211 3.43 -14.86 9.52
C LEU A 211 2.00 -15.32 9.26
N THR A 212 1.20 -14.48 8.60
CA THR A 212 -0.11 -14.87 8.06
C THR A 212 -0.01 -14.95 6.53
N VAL A 213 -0.44 -16.07 5.95
CA VAL A 213 -0.59 -16.21 4.50
C VAL A 213 -2.06 -16.19 4.13
N GLU A 214 -2.48 -15.16 3.40
CA GLU A 214 -3.85 -15.02 2.86
C GLU A 214 -3.88 -15.71 1.48
N THR A 215 -4.19 -17.00 1.44
CA THR A 215 -4.14 -17.78 0.19
C THR A 215 -5.00 -19.06 0.17
N MET A 216 -5.41 -19.48 -1.02
CA MET A 216 -5.85 -20.87 -1.23
C MET A 216 -4.64 -21.80 -1.26
N PRO A 217 -4.78 -23.06 -0.80
CA PRO A 217 -3.71 -24.05 -0.84
C PRO A 217 -3.47 -24.57 -2.27
N VAL A 218 -2.87 -23.73 -3.11
CA VAL A 218 -2.51 -24.05 -4.50
C VAL A 218 -1.02 -24.34 -4.64
N ARG A 219 -0.64 -25.11 -5.66
CA ARG A 219 0.77 -25.52 -5.81
C ARG A 219 1.71 -24.36 -6.12
N SER A 220 1.21 -23.34 -6.83
CA SER A 220 2.02 -22.20 -7.26
C SER A 220 2.56 -21.33 -6.13
N VAL A 221 2.01 -21.41 -4.92
CA VAL A 221 2.46 -20.59 -3.77
C VAL A 221 3.44 -21.31 -2.84
N ILE A 222 3.52 -22.65 -2.92
CA ILE A 222 4.31 -23.47 -2.00
C ILE A 222 5.79 -23.04 -1.96
N PRO A 223 6.48 -22.83 -3.10
CA PRO A 223 7.89 -22.42 -3.06
C PRO A 223 8.09 -21.06 -2.36
N GLY A 224 7.15 -20.13 -2.55
CA GLY A 224 7.17 -18.80 -1.92
C GLY A 224 6.95 -18.89 -0.41
N ILE A 225 6.07 -19.77 0.06
CA ILE A 225 5.89 -20.06 1.49
C ILE A 225 7.17 -20.66 2.08
N ILE A 226 7.74 -21.69 1.44
CA ILE A 226 9.00 -22.32 1.88
C ILE A 226 10.10 -21.27 2.03
N ARG A 227 10.23 -20.39 1.04
CA ARG A 227 11.24 -19.33 1.04
C ARG A 227 11.04 -18.33 2.18
N LEU A 228 9.80 -17.95 2.48
CA LEU A 228 9.50 -17.10 3.64
C LEU A 228 9.93 -17.77 4.95
N LEU A 229 9.63 -19.06 5.12
CA LEU A 229 9.98 -19.83 6.32
C LEU A 229 11.49 -19.95 6.50
N GLN A 230 12.22 -20.30 5.44
CA GLN A 230 13.69 -20.43 5.48
C GLN A 230 14.40 -19.13 5.84
N ASN A 231 13.82 -17.98 5.47
CA ASN A 231 14.41 -16.67 5.72
C ASN A 231 13.85 -15.98 6.97
N SER A 232 13.04 -16.68 7.77
CA SER A 232 12.44 -16.14 9.01
C SER A 232 12.83 -17.00 10.22
N PRO A 233 14.11 -17.05 10.63
CA PRO A 233 14.56 -17.95 11.70
C PRO A 233 13.97 -17.64 13.08
N GLY A 234 13.42 -16.43 13.28
CA GLY A 234 12.73 -16.02 14.50
C GLY A 234 11.22 -16.21 14.47
N LEU A 235 10.68 -16.90 13.46
CA LEU A 235 9.25 -17.12 13.33
C LEU A 235 8.74 -18.09 14.41
N GLU A 236 7.72 -17.66 15.15
CA GLU A 236 7.10 -18.40 16.25
C GLU A 236 5.73 -18.96 15.85
N GLU A 237 5.01 -18.24 14.98
CA GLU A 237 3.63 -18.57 14.60
C GLU A 237 3.40 -18.43 13.09
N ILE A 238 2.71 -19.40 12.50
CA ILE A 238 2.21 -19.34 11.13
C ILE A 238 0.68 -19.53 11.11
N ASN A 239 -0.01 -18.60 10.45
CA ASN A 239 -1.45 -18.65 10.21
C ASN A 239 -1.73 -18.74 8.72
N VAL A 240 -2.69 -19.58 8.33
CA VAL A 240 -3.12 -19.76 6.94
C VAL A 240 -4.58 -19.34 6.83
N ASP A 241 -4.81 -18.19 6.23
CA ASP A 241 -6.14 -17.64 6.01
C ASP A 241 -6.58 -18.00 4.59
N THR A 242 -7.56 -18.89 4.49
CA THR A 242 -8.05 -19.36 3.18
C THR A 242 -8.98 -18.31 2.58
N THR A 243 -8.70 -17.89 1.34
CA THR A 243 -9.48 -16.88 0.62
C THR A 243 -10.23 -17.50 -0.56
N ASP A 244 -11.49 -17.15 -0.80
CA ASP A 244 -12.28 -17.67 -1.95
C ASP A 244 -11.98 -16.97 -3.29
N GLU A 245 -10.86 -16.25 -3.42
CA GLU A 245 -10.54 -15.52 -4.65
C GLU A 245 -10.19 -16.48 -5.81
N ASP A 246 -10.78 -16.27 -6.99
CA ASP A 246 -10.44 -17.00 -8.22
C ASP A 246 -8.99 -16.71 -8.62
N ILE A 247 -8.10 -17.69 -8.40
CA ILE A 247 -6.68 -17.58 -8.70
C ILE A 247 -6.38 -18.26 -10.05
N PRO A 248 -5.68 -17.59 -11.00
CA PRO A 248 -5.19 -18.23 -12.21
C PRO A 248 -3.97 -19.14 -11.92
N ASP A 249 -4.15 -20.17 -11.08
CA ASP A 249 -3.11 -21.10 -10.65
C ASP A 249 -2.54 -21.90 -11.83
N LYS A 250 -3.40 -22.30 -12.76
CA LYS A 250 -3.01 -23.07 -13.96
C LYS A 250 -2.02 -22.31 -14.83
N GLU A 251 -2.25 -21.02 -15.07
CA GLU A 251 -1.37 -20.19 -15.90
C GLU A 251 -0.04 -19.94 -15.20
N PHE A 252 -0.08 -19.62 -13.90
CA PHE A 252 1.12 -19.40 -13.11
C PHE A 252 1.98 -20.67 -13.01
N ASN A 253 1.37 -21.83 -12.78
CA ASN A 253 2.08 -23.12 -12.79
C ASN A 253 2.74 -23.42 -14.14
N LYS A 254 2.04 -23.16 -15.25
CA LYS A 254 2.63 -23.30 -16.60
C LYS A 254 3.86 -22.39 -16.76
N TYR A 255 3.77 -21.15 -16.25
CA TYR A 255 4.88 -20.21 -16.26
C TYR A 255 6.06 -20.69 -15.41
N LEU A 256 5.82 -21.11 -14.17
CA LEU A 256 6.86 -21.65 -13.29
C LEU A 256 7.58 -22.85 -13.92
N ASN A 257 6.84 -23.82 -14.47
CA ASN A 257 7.42 -24.96 -15.18
C ASN A 257 8.31 -24.54 -16.35
N THR A 258 7.96 -23.46 -17.05
CA THR A 258 8.78 -22.91 -18.14
C THR A 258 10.07 -22.30 -17.59
N GLN A 259 9.98 -21.56 -16.48
CA GLN A 259 11.15 -20.96 -15.82
C GLN A 259 12.10 -22.03 -15.27
N GLU A 260 11.57 -23.11 -14.68
CA GLU A 260 12.39 -24.23 -14.20
C GLU A 260 13.23 -24.88 -15.30
N LYS A 261 12.62 -25.11 -16.48
CA LYS A 261 13.33 -25.65 -17.65
C LYS A 261 14.47 -24.72 -18.06
N MET A 262 14.17 -23.43 -18.19
CA MET A 262 15.18 -22.42 -18.55
C MET A 262 16.34 -22.32 -17.55
N VAL A 263 16.09 -22.52 -16.25
CA VAL A 263 17.15 -22.53 -15.23
C VAL A 263 18.00 -23.81 -15.32
N LYS A 264 17.39 -24.96 -15.59
CA LYS A 264 18.09 -26.25 -15.74
C LYS A 264 18.93 -26.33 -17.03
N GLU A 265 18.53 -25.60 -18.07
CA GLU A 265 19.18 -25.59 -19.39
C GLU A 265 20.27 -24.52 -19.55
N ARG A 266 20.55 -23.69 -18.51
CA ARG A 266 21.67 -22.73 -18.59
C ARG A 266 23.00 -23.48 -18.55
N PRO A 267 23.89 -23.30 -19.55
CA PRO A 267 25.24 -23.84 -19.47
C PRO A 267 25.98 -23.21 -18.28
N SER A 268 26.63 -24.08 -17.50
CA SER A 268 27.45 -23.76 -16.34
C SER A 268 28.66 -22.91 -16.69
#